data_AF-A0A6M3IUJ7-F1
#
_entry.id   AF-A0A6M3IUJ7-F1
#
_cell.length_a   1.000
_cell.length_b   1.000
_cell.length_c   1.000
_cell.angle_alpha   90.00
_cell.angle_beta   90.00
_cell.angle_gamma   90.00
#
_symmetry.space_group_name_H-M   'P 1'
#
loop_
_entity.id
_entity.type
_entity.pdbx_description
1 polymer ?
#
loop_
_entity_poly.entity_id
_entity_poly.type
_entity_poly.pdbx_seq_one_letter_code
_entity_poly.pdbx_strand_id
1 'polypeptide(L)'
;MAFSDTWTESDPTGTTYANTLAVVITQAVKRALRERLAVDHYFYADETSYSNVGYHKQVTLPVLAADPTVVASTGILFTKEVGGKAELHFIDEDGNTLQITSAGAILVNSVVSGLIVMWHGTIANIPTGYVICDGNNSTPNLLAKMVRGVATAATNPGDTGGADTHVHTGPSHTHTVSGSTAANTDIGAADAGSASSHTKPADAHLHGAGTLAADAAGTGNTGSGSTLPAYYAVAFIMKT
;
A
#
# COMPACT_ATOMS: atom_id res chain seq x y z
N MET A 1 -20.22 40.95 14.08
CA MET A 1 -20.12 42.32 13.54
C MET A 1 -21.41 43.05 13.90
N ALA A 2 -21.31 44.25 14.46
CA ALA A 2 -22.49 45.08 14.69
C ALA A 2 -22.73 45.91 13.43
N PHE A 3 -23.92 45.82 12.85
CA PHE A 3 -24.35 46.73 11.77
C PHE A 3 -24.63 48.11 12.37
N SER A 4 -24.29 49.18 11.66
CA SER A 4 -24.50 50.55 12.15
C SER A 4 -25.99 50.84 12.40
N ASP A 5 -26.86 50.26 11.57
CA ASP A 5 -28.30 50.41 11.62
C ASP A 5 -29.02 49.05 11.58
N THR A 6 -30.13 48.97 12.33
CA THR A 6 -31.06 47.83 12.26
C THR A 6 -31.92 47.97 11.00
N TRP A 7 -31.98 46.93 10.18
CA TRP A 7 -32.82 46.93 8.99
C TRP A 7 -34.26 46.64 9.39
N THR A 8 -35.19 47.52 9.01
CA THR A 8 -36.63 47.30 9.16
C THR A 8 -37.35 47.71 7.89
N GLU A 9 -38.33 46.92 7.46
CA GLU A 9 -39.19 47.25 6.30
C GLU A 9 -40.21 48.35 6.61
N SER A 10 -40.34 48.72 7.88
CA SER A 10 -41.25 49.78 8.35
C SER A 10 -40.71 51.19 8.15
N ASP A 11 -39.42 51.34 7.82
CA ASP A 11 -38.76 52.63 7.59
C ASP A 11 -38.34 52.81 6.12
N PRO A 12 -38.46 54.02 5.55
CA PRO A 12 -39.02 55.22 6.16
C PRO A 12 -40.54 55.17 6.25
N THR A 13 -41.10 55.62 7.37
CA THR A 13 -42.56 55.76 7.52
C THR A 13 -43.14 56.76 6.51
N GLY A 14 -44.43 56.63 6.19
CA GLY A 14 -45.16 57.58 5.32
C GLY A 14 -45.23 59.03 5.84
N THR A 15 -44.73 59.29 7.05
CA THR A 15 -44.60 60.62 7.67
C THR A 15 -43.21 61.23 7.51
N THR A 16 -42.27 60.53 6.88
CA THR A 16 -40.90 61.01 6.66
C THR A 16 -40.89 62.16 5.66
N TYR A 17 -40.33 63.31 6.05
CA TYR A 17 -40.31 64.48 5.19
C TYR A 17 -39.46 64.25 3.93
N ALA A 18 -39.97 64.69 2.78
CA ALA A 18 -39.31 64.52 1.48
C ALA A 18 -37.88 65.09 1.45
N ASN A 19 -37.61 66.17 2.19
CA ASN A 19 -36.29 66.79 2.28
C ASN A 19 -35.24 65.94 3.02
N THR A 20 -35.66 64.92 3.78
CA THR A 20 -34.77 63.99 4.48
C THR A 20 -34.44 62.73 3.67
N LEU A 21 -35.14 62.49 2.56
CA LEU A 21 -35.00 61.26 1.77
C LEU A 21 -33.59 61.05 1.22
N ALA A 22 -32.88 62.12 0.85
CA ALA A 22 -31.50 62.02 0.40
C ALA A 22 -30.58 61.41 1.47
N VAL A 23 -30.78 61.81 2.74
CA VAL A 23 -30.06 61.26 3.89
C VAL A 23 -30.48 59.82 4.13
N VAL A 24 -31.78 59.50 4.10
CA VAL A 24 -32.26 58.12 4.26
C VAL A 24 -31.66 57.19 3.20
N ILE A 25 -31.66 57.59 1.93
CA ILE A 25 -31.14 56.77 0.83
C ILE A 25 -29.62 56.57 0.97
N THR A 26 -28.87 57.66 1.14
CA THR A 26 -27.39 57.60 1.10
C THR A 26 -26.79 57.11 2.40
N GLN A 27 -27.35 57.50 3.53
CA GLN A 27 -26.83 57.17 4.85
C GLN A 27 -27.49 55.92 5.42
N ALA A 28 -28.81 55.73 5.33
CA ALA A 28 -29.40 54.50 5.90
C ALA A 28 -29.30 53.32 4.89
N VAL A 29 -29.94 53.43 3.73
CA VAL A 29 -30.11 52.29 2.82
C VAL A 29 -28.79 51.84 2.18
N LYS A 30 -28.06 52.75 1.52
CA LYS A 30 -26.80 52.40 0.84
C LYS A 30 -25.74 51.88 1.83
N ARG A 31 -25.63 52.50 3.02
CA ARG A 31 -24.72 52.02 4.07
C ARG A 31 -25.13 50.65 4.58
N ALA A 32 -26.42 50.45 4.90
CA ALA A 32 -26.91 49.19 5.46
C ALA A 32 -26.69 48.01 4.51
N LEU A 33 -26.92 48.21 3.20
CA LEU A 33 -26.63 47.22 2.16
C LEU A 33 -25.13 46.95 2.07
N ARG A 34 -24.31 48.00 1.94
CA ARG A 34 -22.84 47.85 1.90
C ARG A 34 -22.32 47.06 3.08
N GLU A 35 -22.71 47.39 4.31
CA GLU A 35 -22.22 46.71 5.51
C GLU A 35 -22.58 45.23 5.55
N ARG A 36 -23.78 44.87 5.07
CA ARG A 36 -24.25 43.48 5.02
C ARG A 36 -23.58 42.69 3.91
N LEU A 37 -23.49 43.24 2.70
CA LEU A 37 -22.79 42.58 1.60
C LEU A 37 -21.29 42.46 1.89
N ALA A 38 -20.69 43.49 2.51
CA ALA A 38 -19.28 43.51 2.90
C ALA A 38 -18.92 42.46 3.96
N VAL A 39 -19.88 41.73 4.55
CA VAL A 39 -19.60 40.59 5.42
C VAL A 39 -18.77 39.54 4.68
N ASP A 40 -19.13 39.27 3.41
CA ASP A 40 -18.51 38.21 2.59
C ASP A 40 -18.08 38.69 1.20
N HIS A 41 -18.41 39.93 0.79
CA HIS A 41 -18.00 40.51 -0.48
C HIS A 41 -17.02 41.67 -0.29
N TYR A 42 -16.27 41.97 -1.34
CA TYR A 42 -15.59 43.26 -1.50
C TYR A 42 -16.63 44.31 -1.92
N PHE A 43 -17.09 45.10 -0.95
CA PHE A 43 -18.03 46.20 -1.16
C PHE A 43 -17.52 47.45 -0.46
N TYR A 44 -17.16 48.48 -1.23
CA TYR A 44 -16.52 49.70 -0.75
C TYR A 44 -17.53 50.85 -0.63
N ALA A 45 -17.18 51.88 0.15
CA ALA A 45 -17.99 53.10 0.20
C ALA A 45 -17.82 53.94 -1.08
N ASP A 46 -16.66 53.83 -1.71
CA ASP A 46 -16.33 54.36 -3.03
C ASP A 46 -15.59 53.26 -3.81
N GLU A 47 -16.11 52.93 -4.98
CA GLU A 47 -15.67 51.83 -5.83
C GLU A 47 -14.73 52.29 -6.95
N THR A 48 -14.54 53.61 -7.11
CA THR A 48 -13.86 54.23 -8.27
C THR A 48 -12.44 53.71 -8.51
N SER A 49 -11.77 53.18 -7.48
CA SER A 49 -10.39 52.67 -7.55
C SER A 49 -10.25 51.16 -7.37
N TYR A 50 -11.34 50.39 -7.41
CA TYR A 50 -11.33 48.96 -7.11
C TYR A 50 -11.89 48.14 -8.27
N SER A 51 -11.17 47.09 -8.65
CA SER A 51 -11.56 46.16 -9.73
C SER A 51 -12.21 44.87 -9.23
N ASN A 52 -12.16 44.62 -7.92
CA ASN A 52 -12.68 43.42 -7.25
C ASN A 52 -14.05 43.64 -6.63
N VAL A 53 -14.71 44.76 -6.93
CA VAL A 53 -16.04 45.10 -6.41
C VAL A 53 -17.02 43.98 -6.74
N GLY A 54 -17.73 43.50 -5.73
CA GLY A 54 -18.71 42.42 -5.86
C GLY A 54 -18.11 41.01 -5.84
N TYR A 55 -16.78 40.84 -5.81
CA TYR A 55 -16.20 39.52 -5.60
C TYR A 55 -16.40 39.07 -4.15
N HIS A 56 -16.58 37.77 -3.93
CA HIS A 56 -16.52 37.19 -2.60
C HIS A 56 -15.08 37.30 -2.06
N LYS A 57 -14.91 37.87 -0.87
CA LYS A 57 -13.64 37.80 -0.10
C LYS A 57 -13.54 36.50 0.69
N GLN A 58 -14.70 35.96 1.07
CA GLN A 58 -14.89 34.67 1.73
C GLN A 58 -16.34 34.22 1.46
N VAL A 59 -16.63 32.94 1.74
CA VAL A 59 -18.00 32.42 1.73
C VAL A 59 -18.25 31.80 3.09
N THR A 60 -19.08 32.45 3.90
CA THR A 60 -19.42 31.99 5.25
C THR A 60 -20.73 31.20 5.20
N LEU A 61 -20.65 29.89 5.34
CA LEU A 61 -21.82 29.01 5.36
C LEU A 61 -22.22 28.68 6.80
N PRO A 62 -23.45 29.02 7.25
CA PRO A 62 -23.92 28.62 8.56
C PRO A 62 -24.07 27.09 8.63
N VAL A 63 -23.85 26.54 9.82
CA VAL A 63 -24.13 25.13 10.09
C VAL A 63 -25.64 24.88 9.96
N LEU A 64 -26.00 23.90 9.16
CA LEU A 64 -27.36 23.39 9.04
C LEU A 64 -27.58 22.24 10.02
N ALA A 65 -28.80 22.16 10.55
CA ALA A 65 -29.22 21.08 11.45
C ALA A 65 -29.49 19.76 10.71
N ALA A 66 -29.71 19.82 9.40
CA ALA A 66 -29.97 18.69 8.51
C ALA A 66 -29.47 19.02 7.10
N ASP A 67 -29.37 17.99 6.25
CA ASP A 67 -29.03 18.17 4.84
C ASP A 67 -30.10 19.04 4.14
N PRO A 68 -29.69 19.94 3.24
CA PRO A 68 -30.63 20.83 2.56
C PRO A 68 -31.55 20.04 1.62
N THR A 69 -32.75 20.58 1.37
CA THR A 69 -33.67 20.00 0.39
C THR A 69 -33.05 20.05 -1.00
N VAL A 70 -33.01 18.90 -1.66
CA VAL A 70 -32.49 18.76 -3.02
C VAL A 70 -33.31 19.61 -3.98
N VAL A 71 -32.62 20.29 -4.90
CA VAL A 71 -33.24 21.06 -5.97
C VAL A 71 -32.78 20.48 -7.30
N ALA A 72 -33.73 20.17 -8.18
CA ALA A 72 -33.46 19.56 -9.49
C ALA A 72 -32.46 20.40 -10.30
N SER A 73 -31.52 19.73 -10.97
CA SER A 73 -30.47 20.36 -11.78
C SER A 73 -29.57 21.33 -11.01
N THR A 74 -29.32 21.06 -9.73
CA THR A 74 -28.39 21.83 -8.89
C THR A 74 -27.50 20.94 -8.05
N GLY A 75 -26.38 21.49 -7.60
CA GLY A 75 -25.58 20.94 -6.51
C GLY A 75 -25.47 21.98 -5.40
N ILE A 76 -25.54 21.55 -4.14
CA ILE A 76 -25.60 22.44 -2.99
C ILE A 76 -24.36 22.20 -2.12
N LEU A 77 -23.54 23.24 -1.94
CA LEU A 77 -22.52 23.26 -0.89
C LEU A 77 -23.13 23.75 0.40
N PHE A 78 -22.90 23.03 1.49
CA PHE A 78 -23.42 23.39 2.80
C PHE A 78 -22.48 22.92 3.90
N THR A 79 -22.78 23.35 5.13
CA THR A 79 -21.98 23.11 6.30
C THR A 79 -22.86 22.39 7.34
N LYS A 80 -22.36 21.32 7.96
CA LYS A 80 -23.06 20.61 9.05
C LYS A 80 -22.09 20.11 10.12
N GLU A 81 -22.61 19.85 11.31
CA GLU A 81 -21.79 19.39 12.44
C GLU A 81 -21.41 17.91 12.30
N VAL A 82 -20.11 17.64 12.31
CA VAL A 82 -19.55 16.29 12.42
C VAL A 82 -18.50 16.32 13.52
N GLY A 83 -18.71 15.54 14.59
CA GLY A 83 -17.76 15.50 15.72
C GLY A 83 -17.63 16.82 16.49
N GLY A 84 -18.67 17.67 16.49
CA GLY A 84 -18.65 18.98 17.15
C GLY A 84 -17.84 20.04 16.41
N LYS A 85 -17.61 19.84 15.10
CA LYS A 85 -17.02 20.80 14.18
C LYS A 85 -17.92 20.97 12.97
N ALA A 86 -18.01 22.22 12.47
CA ALA A 86 -18.62 22.51 11.19
C ALA A 86 -17.74 21.95 10.05
N GLU A 87 -18.27 21.00 9.30
CA GLU A 87 -17.62 20.40 8.13
C GLU A 87 -18.37 20.76 6.85
N LEU A 88 -17.63 20.84 5.74
CA LEU A 88 -18.16 21.12 4.41
C LEU A 88 -18.71 19.84 3.78
N HIS A 89 -19.90 19.96 3.21
CA HIS A 89 -20.58 18.91 2.49
C HIS A 89 -21.09 19.41 1.13
N PHE A 90 -21.33 18.46 0.24
CA PHE A 90 -21.99 18.66 -1.03
C PHE A 90 -23.14 17.67 -1.14
N ILE A 91 -24.28 18.09 -1.67
CA ILE A 91 -25.38 17.21 -2.07
C ILE A 91 -25.74 17.46 -3.54
N ASP A 92 -25.91 16.38 -4.29
CA ASP A 92 -26.32 16.43 -5.70
C ASP A 92 -27.84 16.43 -5.88
N GLU A 93 -28.29 16.51 -7.14
CA GLU A 93 -29.71 16.52 -7.50
C GLU A 93 -30.44 15.18 -7.26
N ASP A 94 -29.69 14.10 -7.01
CA ASP A 94 -30.21 12.77 -6.69
C ASP A 94 -30.27 12.51 -5.16
N GLY A 95 -29.80 13.46 -4.35
CA GLY A 95 -29.77 13.37 -2.89
C GLY A 95 -28.56 12.66 -2.31
N ASN A 96 -27.54 12.37 -3.11
CA ASN A 96 -26.29 11.81 -2.61
C ASN A 96 -25.48 12.89 -1.89
N THR A 97 -25.19 12.66 -0.62
CA THR A 97 -24.42 13.60 0.20
C THR A 97 -22.97 13.14 0.33
N LEU A 98 -22.03 14.02 -0.03
CA LEU A 98 -20.60 13.84 0.12
C LEU A 98 -20.07 14.76 1.23
N GLN A 99 -19.30 14.21 2.15
CA GLN A 99 -18.47 15.00 3.07
C GLN A 99 -17.15 15.37 2.39
N ILE A 100 -16.83 16.65 2.36
CA ILE A 100 -15.63 17.18 1.69
C ILE A 100 -14.50 17.44 2.69
N THR A 101 -14.82 17.87 3.92
CA THR A 101 -13.82 18.11 4.97
C THR A 101 -14.07 17.23 6.19
N SER A 102 -13.02 16.94 6.95
CA SER A 102 -13.11 16.30 8.27
C SER A 102 -12.00 16.81 9.16
N ALA A 103 -12.36 17.32 10.34
CA ALA A 103 -11.46 17.87 11.36
C ALA A 103 -10.48 18.93 10.80
N GLY A 104 -10.96 19.77 9.87
CA GLY A 104 -10.14 20.82 9.24
C GLY A 104 -9.18 20.35 8.14
N ALA A 105 -9.29 19.09 7.70
CA ALA A 105 -8.60 18.57 6.53
C ALA A 105 -9.58 18.30 5.38
N ILE A 106 -9.09 18.30 4.14
CA ILE A 106 -9.87 17.78 3.01
C ILE A 106 -9.95 16.26 3.16
N LEU A 107 -11.17 15.72 3.11
CA LEU A 107 -11.44 14.29 3.17
C LEU A 107 -11.01 13.63 1.85
N VAL A 108 -9.73 13.33 1.73
CA VAL A 108 -9.17 12.60 0.59
C VAL A 108 -9.38 11.10 0.76
N ASN A 109 -10.55 10.60 0.41
CA ASN A 109 -10.87 9.17 0.48
C ASN A 109 -10.31 8.36 -0.70
N SER A 110 -9.13 8.73 -1.22
CA SER A 110 -8.58 8.17 -2.47
C SER A 110 -7.90 6.81 -2.28
N VAL A 111 -7.60 6.41 -1.04
CA VAL A 111 -6.97 5.13 -0.72
C VAL A 111 -7.83 4.39 0.30
N VAL A 112 -8.46 3.30 -0.12
CA VAL A 112 -9.28 2.46 0.76
C VAL A 112 -8.41 1.77 1.83
N SER A 113 -8.99 1.60 3.02
CA SER A 113 -8.34 0.84 4.10
C SER A 113 -8.03 -0.59 3.65
N GLY A 114 -6.89 -1.13 4.08
CA GLY A 114 -6.41 -2.45 3.68
C GLY A 114 -5.48 -2.48 2.46
N LEU A 115 -5.29 -1.35 1.75
CA LEU A 115 -4.30 -1.26 0.69
C LEU A 115 -2.88 -1.30 1.27
N ILE A 116 -2.06 -2.20 0.73
CA ILE A 116 -0.65 -2.40 1.11
C ILE A 116 0.24 -1.71 0.08
N VAL A 117 1.19 -0.92 0.56
CA VAL A 117 2.12 -0.13 -0.27
C VAL A 117 3.55 -0.42 0.17
N MET A 118 4.48 -0.39 -0.78
CA MET A 118 5.92 -0.46 -0.51
C MET A 118 6.44 0.90 -0.03
N TRP A 119 7.11 0.92 1.12
CA TRP A 119 7.67 2.10 1.77
C TRP A 119 9.19 1.99 1.88
N HIS A 120 9.89 2.97 1.30
CA HIS A 120 11.36 3.02 1.31
C HIS A 120 11.92 4.00 2.35
N GLY A 121 11.07 4.74 3.07
CA GLY A 121 11.48 5.68 4.11
C GLY A 121 11.76 4.98 5.45
N THR A 122 12.10 5.76 6.47
CA THR A 122 12.33 5.20 7.82
C THR A 122 11.01 4.73 8.44
N ILE A 123 11.06 3.71 9.30
CA ILE A 123 9.88 3.23 10.04
C ILE A 123 9.31 4.30 10.97
N ALA A 124 10.16 5.16 11.54
CA ALA A 124 9.75 6.27 12.39
C ALA A 124 8.95 7.35 11.66
N ASN A 125 9.06 7.44 10.33
CA ASN A 125 8.41 8.45 9.50
C ASN A 125 7.31 7.85 8.60
N ILE A 126 6.71 6.72 9.00
CA ILE A 126 5.53 6.20 8.31
C ILE A 126 4.44 7.29 8.33
N PRO A 127 3.85 7.67 7.18
CA PRO A 127 2.86 8.73 7.13
C PRO A 127 1.61 8.42 7.96
N THR A 128 1.00 9.47 8.51
CA THR A 128 -0.29 9.37 9.21
C THR A 128 -1.33 8.67 8.36
N GLY A 129 -2.09 7.76 8.97
CA GLY A 129 -3.11 6.96 8.29
C GLY A 129 -2.57 5.68 7.65
N TYR A 130 -1.29 5.36 7.86
CA TYR A 130 -0.67 4.08 7.53
C TYR A 130 0.00 3.47 8.77
N VAL A 131 0.11 2.14 8.78
CA VAL A 131 0.83 1.38 9.80
C VAL A 131 1.71 0.32 9.15
N ILE A 132 2.75 -0.15 9.83
CA ILE A 132 3.59 -1.25 9.34
C ILE A 132 2.81 -2.57 9.32
N CYS A 133 3.05 -3.40 8.29
CA CYS A 133 2.48 -4.74 8.17
C CYS A 133 3.23 -5.76 9.04
N ASP A 134 3.03 -5.70 10.36
CA ASP A 134 3.70 -6.54 11.36
C ASP A 134 2.78 -7.57 12.04
N GLY A 135 1.50 -7.62 11.67
CA GLY A 135 0.49 -8.47 12.31
C GLY A 135 -0.36 -7.75 13.36
N ASN A 136 -0.02 -6.51 13.73
CA ASN A 136 -0.82 -5.67 14.61
C ASN A 136 -1.80 -4.80 13.80
N ASN A 137 -2.77 -4.17 14.47
CA ASN A 137 -3.75 -3.26 13.85
C ASN A 137 -4.50 -3.89 12.65
N SER A 138 -4.79 -5.19 12.72
CA SER A 138 -5.43 -5.97 11.66
C SER A 138 -4.65 -6.05 10.35
N THR A 139 -3.34 -5.75 10.38
CA THR A 139 -2.45 -5.91 9.22
C THR A 139 -2.00 -7.36 9.09
N PRO A 140 -1.68 -7.85 7.88
CA PRO A 140 -0.89 -9.07 7.74
C PRO A 140 0.55 -8.84 8.22
N ASN A 141 1.21 -9.88 8.71
CA ASN A 141 2.65 -9.81 9.01
C ASN A 141 3.47 -10.12 7.74
N LEU A 142 4.06 -9.08 7.15
CA LEU A 142 4.89 -9.16 5.94
C LEU A 142 6.39 -8.91 6.23
N LEU A 143 6.80 -8.90 7.49
CA LEU A 143 8.21 -8.75 7.86
C LEU A 143 9.01 -9.96 7.35
N ALA A 144 10.13 -9.67 6.68
CA ALA A 144 11.00 -10.67 6.05
C ALA A 144 10.26 -11.61 5.07
N LYS A 145 9.20 -11.13 4.41
CA LYS A 145 8.47 -11.90 3.38
C LYS A 145 8.61 -11.28 2.00
N MET A 146 8.70 -12.14 0.98
CA MET A 146 8.50 -11.76 -0.41
C MET A 146 7.02 -11.94 -0.79
N VAL A 147 6.45 -10.98 -1.51
CA VAL A 147 5.04 -11.02 -1.91
C VAL A 147 4.85 -11.94 -3.12
N ARG A 148 3.86 -12.81 -3.04
CA ARG A 148 3.40 -13.68 -4.13
C ARG A 148 1.92 -13.41 -4.38
N GLY A 149 1.52 -13.32 -5.64
CA GLY A 149 0.11 -13.25 -6.00
C GLY A 149 -0.68 -14.48 -5.52
N VAL A 150 -1.98 -14.31 -5.30
CA VAL A 150 -2.87 -15.44 -5.01
C VAL A 150 -2.90 -16.42 -6.19
N ALA A 151 -3.09 -17.71 -5.91
CA ALA A 151 -3.03 -18.75 -6.93
C ALA A 151 -4.16 -18.62 -7.96
N THR A 152 -5.35 -18.18 -7.54
CA THR A 152 -6.53 -18.00 -8.38
C THR A 152 -7.36 -16.82 -7.89
N ALA A 153 -8.31 -16.35 -8.72
CA ALA A 153 -9.25 -15.28 -8.37
C ALA A 153 -10.20 -15.64 -7.21
N ALA A 154 -10.32 -16.93 -6.85
CA ALA A 154 -11.17 -17.39 -5.75
C ALA A 154 -10.40 -17.63 -4.44
N THR A 155 -9.07 -17.48 -4.45
CA THR A 155 -8.22 -17.72 -3.28
C THR A 155 -8.09 -16.42 -2.47
N ASN A 156 -8.50 -16.45 -1.20
CA ASN A 156 -8.26 -15.33 -0.30
C ASN A 156 -6.75 -15.13 -0.03
N PRO A 157 -6.25 -13.88 0.04
CA PRO A 157 -4.87 -13.62 0.43
C PRO A 157 -4.58 -14.04 1.88
N GLY A 158 -3.32 -14.41 2.17
CA GLY A 158 -2.86 -14.66 3.54
C GLY A 158 -1.99 -15.90 3.72
N ASP A 159 -1.99 -16.82 2.75
CA ASP A 159 -1.16 -18.02 2.81
C ASP A 159 0.33 -17.69 2.85
N THR A 160 1.06 -18.37 3.74
CA THR A 160 2.51 -18.21 3.92
C THR A 160 3.26 -19.50 3.58
N GLY A 161 4.55 -19.38 3.27
CA GLY A 161 5.42 -20.50 2.98
C GLY A 161 6.81 -20.03 2.55
N GLY A 162 7.67 -20.97 2.17
CA GLY A 162 9.07 -20.71 1.86
C GLY A 162 9.99 -20.83 3.08
N ALA A 163 11.29 -20.84 2.82
CA ALA A 163 12.35 -20.86 3.83
C ALA A 163 13.56 -20.14 3.26
N ASP A 164 14.24 -19.33 4.08
CA ASP A 164 15.45 -18.59 3.68
C ASP A 164 16.65 -19.51 3.42
N THR A 165 16.59 -20.73 3.95
CA THR A 165 17.62 -21.74 3.78
C THR A 165 17.03 -23.12 3.52
N HIS A 166 17.82 -23.97 2.86
CA HIS A 166 17.50 -25.38 2.69
C HIS A 166 18.74 -26.26 2.87
N VAL A 167 18.50 -27.54 3.19
CA VAL A 167 19.53 -28.57 3.33
C VAL A 167 19.23 -29.70 2.35
N HIS A 168 20.25 -30.20 1.66
CA HIS A 168 20.11 -31.40 0.85
C HIS A 168 20.44 -32.64 1.67
N THR A 169 19.50 -33.58 1.73
CA THR A 169 19.72 -34.90 2.31
C THR A 169 19.81 -35.94 1.19
N GLY A 170 21.01 -36.47 0.93
CA GLY A 170 21.22 -37.58 0.00
C GLY A 170 21.21 -38.93 0.71
N PRO A 171 20.47 -39.95 0.23
CA PRO A 171 20.62 -41.33 0.68
C PRO A 171 22.06 -41.78 0.42
N SER A 172 22.64 -42.55 1.35
CA SER A 172 23.93 -43.16 1.06
C SER A 172 23.76 -44.23 -0.02
N HIS A 173 24.71 -44.30 -0.94
CA HIS A 173 24.74 -45.31 -2.00
C HIS A 173 26.13 -45.93 -2.12
N THR A 174 26.16 -47.16 -2.63
CA THR A 174 27.40 -47.93 -2.82
C THR A 174 27.74 -48.03 -4.30
N HIS A 175 29.02 -47.91 -4.65
CA HIS A 175 29.52 -48.24 -5.98
C HIS A 175 30.04 -49.68 -6.01
N THR A 176 29.68 -50.44 -7.04
CA THR A 176 30.30 -51.75 -7.30
C THR A 176 31.46 -51.54 -8.26
N VAL A 177 32.67 -51.93 -7.87
CA VAL A 177 33.85 -51.91 -8.74
C VAL A 177 34.26 -53.36 -9.03
N SER A 178 34.32 -53.71 -10.30
CA SER A 178 34.83 -55.01 -10.76
C SER A 178 36.30 -54.86 -11.16
N GLY A 179 37.20 -55.53 -10.44
CA GLY A 179 38.62 -55.61 -10.79
C GLY A 179 38.99 -57.00 -11.30
N SER A 180 39.91 -57.08 -12.26
CA SER A 180 40.59 -58.31 -12.67
C SER A 180 42.01 -58.31 -12.13
N THR A 181 42.38 -59.35 -11.38
CA THR A 181 43.78 -59.55 -10.94
C THR A 181 44.52 -60.36 -12.01
N ALA A 182 45.50 -59.75 -12.68
CA ALA A 182 46.46 -60.50 -13.48
C ALA A 182 47.56 -61.03 -12.56
N ALA A 183 47.72 -62.35 -12.46
CA ALA A 183 48.93 -62.93 -11.89
C ALA A 183 50.04 -62.80 -12.93
N ASN A 184 51.12 -62.09 -12.61
CA ASN A 184 52.31 -62.09 -13.45
C ASN A 184 52.93 -63.48 -13.37
N THR A 185 52.70 -64.33 -14.37
CA THR A 185 53.49 -65.56 -14.52
C THR A 185 54.81 -65.18 -15.15
N ASP A 186 55.73 -64.63 -14.35
CA ASP A 186 57.14 -64.67 -14.70
C ASP A 186 57.55 -66.16 -14.69
N ILE A 187 57.34 -66.84 -15.83
CA ILE A 187 58.02 -68.10 -16.09
C ILE A 187 59.46 -67.68 -16.34
N GLY A 188 60.27 -67.70 -15.29
CA GLY A 188 61.72 -67.66 -15.42
C GLY A 188 62.12 -68.77 -16.39
N ALA A 189 62.50 -68.40 -17.60
CA ALA A 189 62.97 -69.31 -18.61
C ALA A 189 64.36 -69.83 -18.19
N ALA A 190 64.36 -70.82 -17.30
CA ALA A 190 65.52 -71.66 -17.08
C ALA A 190 65.55 -72.72 -18.20
N ASP A 191 66.55 -72.57 -19.06
CA ASP A 191 67.03 -73.55 -20.03
C ASP A 191 67.30 -74.91 -19.35
N ALA A 192 66.75 -76.01 -19.90
CA ALA A 192 67.41 -77.31 -20.02
C ALA A 192 66.43 -78.34 -20.62
N GLY A 193 66.88 -79.02 -21.67
CA GLY A 193 66.07 -79.93 -22.48
C GLY A 193 65.59 -81.21 -21.80
N SER A 194 64.44 -81.68 -22.28
CA SER A 194 64.19 -83.10 -22.56
C SER A 194 62.84 -83.24 -23.26
N ALA A 195 62.86 -83.94 -24.39
CA ALA A 195 61.66 -84.33 -25.10
C ALA A 195 60.81 -85.27 -24.22
N SER A 196 59.60 -84.83 -23.89
CA SER A 196 58.50 -85.75 -23.56
C SER A 196 57.19 -85.06 -23.89
N SER A 197 56.46 -85.67 -24.85
CA SER A 197 55.07 -85.32 -25.11
C SER A 197 54.27 -85.65 -23.86
N HIS A 198 53.96 -84.64 -23.08
CA HIS A 198 52.88 -84.71 -22.11
C HIS A 198 51.75 -83.84 -22.64
N THR A 199 50.74 -84.48 -23.19
CA THR A 199 49.39 -83.92 -23.29
C THR A 199 48.92 -83.66 -21.86
N LYS A 200 49.25 -82.49 -21.31
CA LYS A 200 48.50 -81.97 -20.18
C LYS A 200 47.09 -81.68 -20.74
N PRO A 201 46.00 -82.12 -20.10
CA PRO A 201 44.73 -81.46 -20.38
C PRO A 201 44.98 -79.96 -20.15
N ALA A 202 44.51 -79.12 -21.08
CA ALA A 202 44.48 -77.69 -20.81
C ALA A 202 43.58 -77.51 -19.59
N ASP A 203 44.20 -77.36 -18.42
CA ASP A 203 43.49 -77.13 -17.18
C ASP A 203 42.83 -75.76 -17.35
N ALA A 204 41.51 -75.78 -17.55
CA ALA A 204 40.72 -74.58 -17.69
C ALA A 204 40.64 -73.91 -16.32
N HIS A 205 41.70 -73.18 -15.96
CA HIS A 205 41.67 -72.35 -14.77
C HIS A 205 40.75 -71.16 -15.06
N LEU A 206 39.70 -71.05 -14.25
CA LEU A 206 38.69 -70.01 -14.34
C LEU A 206 39.04 -68.90 -13.33
N HIS A 207 39.01 -67.64 -13.77
CA HIS A 207 39.10 -66.50 -12.85
C HIS A 207 37.75 -66.26 -12.19
N GLY A 208 37.67 -66.38 -10.87
CA GLY A 208 36.55 -65.83 -10.11
C GLY A 208 36.68 -64.31 -10.06
N ALA A 209 35.70 -63.57 -10.58
CA ALA A 209 35.60 -62.14 -10.34
C ALA A 209 35.26 -61.94 -8.84
N GLY A 210 36.27 -61.63 -8.03
CA GLY A 210 36.07 -61.25 -6.63
C GLY A 210 35.43 -59.86 -6.55
N THR A 211 34.30 -59.75 -5.88
CA THR A 211 33.68 -58.45 -5.57
C THR A 211 34.49 -57.81 -4.44
N LEU A 212 35.11 -56.65 -4.71
CA LEU A 212 35.72 -55.83 -3.66
C LEU A 212 34.61 -54.94 -3.08
N ALA A 213 34.19 -55.19 -1.85
CA ALA A 213 33.30 -54.28 -1.14
C ALA A 213 34.10 -53.03 -0.72
N ALA A 214 33.64 -51.85 -1.12
CA ALA A 214 34.19 -50.59 -0.61
C ALA A 214 33.48 -50.25 0.71
N ASP A 215 34.21 -50.33 1.83
CA ASP A 215 33.75 -49.95 3.16
C ASP A 215 33.71 -48.42 3.33
N ALA A 216 32.74 -47.73 2.71
CA ALA A 216 32.27 -46.43 3.19
C ALA A 216 31.01 -45.98 2.43
N ALA A 217 29.86 -46.15 3.06
CA ALA A 217 28.64 -45.41 2.77
C ALA A 217 28.83 -43.95 3.23
N GLY A 218 29.19 -43.04 2.32
CA GLY A 218 29.22 -41.60 2.62
C GLY A 218 27.80 -41.06 2.78
N THR A 219 27.51 -40.34 3.87
CA THR A 219 26.26 -39.57 4.00
C THR A 219 26.44 -38.22 3.33
N GLY A 220 25.71 -37.96 2.25
CA GLY A 220 25.77 -36.70 1.50
C GLY A 220 24.89 -35.60 2.09
N ASN A 221 25.11 -35.22 3.35
CA ASN A 221 24.49 -34.00 3.88
C ASN A 221 25.37 -32.81 3.47
N THR A 222 24.99 -32.11 2.41
CA THR A 222 25.64 -30.86 2.05
C THR A 222 25.11 -29.77 3.00
N GLY A 223 25.98 -28.85 3.45
CA GLY A 223 25.60 -27.79 4.37
C GLY A 223 24.43 -26.94 3.87
N SER A 224 23.84 -26.16 4.77
CA SER A 224 22.69 -25.29 4.44
C SER A 224 23.09 -24.20 3.45
N GLY A 225 22.34 -24.06 2.35
CA GLY A 225 22.47 -22.96 1.39
C GLY A 225 21.37 -21.91 1.60
N SER A 226 21.66 -20.65 1.27
CA SER A 226 20.63 -19.59 1.20
C SER A 226 19.80 -19.75 -0.08
N THR A 227 18.49 -19.59 0.04
CA THR A 227 17.54 -19.60 -1.09
C THR A 227 17.17 -18.20 -1.57
N LEU A 228 17.65 -17.15 -0.88
CA LEU A 228 17.29 -15.75 -1.16
C LEU A 228 17.98 -15.25 -2.45
N PRO A 229 17.22 -14.85 -3.48
CA PRO A 229 17.77 -14.09 -4.60
C PRO A 229 18.30 -12.73 -4.13
N ALA A 230 19.10 -12.05 -4.94
CA ALA A 230 19.46 -10.66 -4.68
C ALA A 230 18.18 -9.80 -4.54
N TYR A 231 18.06 -9.04 -3.44
CA TYR A 231 16.86 -8.28 -3.12
C TYR A 231 17.17 -6.88 -2.59
N TYR A 232 16.18 -5.99 -2.68
CA TYR A 232 16.18 -4.67 -2.05
C TYR A 232 15.07 -4.63 -1.01
N ALA A 233 15.44 -4.45 0.27
CA ALA A 233 14.47 -4.47 1.36
C ALA A 233 13.69 -3.16 1.45
N VAL A 234 12.37 -3.26 1.43
CA VAL A 234 11.43 -2.17 1.75
C VAL A 234 10.50 -2.61 2.87
N ALA A 235 9.89 -1.65 3.56
CA ALA A 235 8.79 -1.95 4.46
C ALA A 235 7.48 -2.09 3.67
N PHE A 236 6.60 -2.96 4.13
CA PHE A 236 5.20 -2.93 3.70
C PHE A 236 4.39 -2.18 4.74
N ILE A 237 3.61 -1.20 4.30
CA ILE A 237 2.69 -0.43 5.14
C ILE A 237 1.27 -0.57 4.60
N MET A 238 0.28 -0.55 5.50
CA MET A 238 -1.14 -0.68 5.16
C MET A 238 -1.88 0.60 5.52
N LYS A 239 -2.73 1.09 4.61
CA LYS A 239 -3.67 2.17 4.92
C LYS A 239 -4.66 1.68 5.98
N THR A 240 -4.78 2.42 7.08
CA THR A 240 -5.79 2.20 8.13
C THR A 240 -6.98 3.10 7.97
#